data_AF-A0A3A5JL08-F1
#
_entry.id   AF-A0A3A5JL08-F1
#
_cell.length_a   1.000
_cell.length_b   1.000
_cell.length_c   1.000
_cell.angle_alpha   90.00
_cell.angle_beta   90.00
_cell.angle_gamma   90.00
#
_symmetry.space_group_name_H-M   'P 1'
#
loop_
_entity.id
_entity.type
_entity.pdbx_description
1 polymer ?
#
loop_
_entity_poly.entity_id
_entity_poly.type
_entity_poly.pdbx_seq_one_letter_code
_entity_poly.pdbx_strand_id
1 'polypeptide(L)'
;HAVGHWLFSGLFNDARKSLAANPANYRAFTPPVLVIWGREDTTTPLEQGEEIASLFAHAELAVLDGVNHLPQVERPHEVVRLIANFLKRTLPAAR
;
A
#
# COMPACT_ATOMS: atom_id res chain seq x y z
N HIS A 1 -0.50 1.64 23.06
CA HIS A 1 0.04 0.26 23.11
C HIS A 1 -0.29 -0.60 21.88
N ALA A 2 -1.33 -0.29 21.08
CA ALA A 2 -1.65 -1.02 19.85
C ALA A 2 -0.66 -0.81 18.68
N VAL A 3 0.02 0.35 18.64
CA VAL A 3 0.98 0.74 17.58
C VAL A 3 2.22 -0.19 17.55
N GLY A 4 2.57 -0.84 18.67
CA GLY A 4 3.74 -1.75 18.69
C GLY A 4 3.41 -3.20 18.32
N HIS A 5 2.17 -3.64 18.54
CA HIS A 5 1.84 -5.06 18.43
C HIS A 5 1.81 -5.54 16.98
N TRP A 6 1.35 -4.71 16.03
CA TRP A 6 1.39 -5.05 14.60
C TRP A 6 2.84 -5.23 14.12
N LEU A 7 3.79 -4.45 14.68
CA LEU A 7 5.19 -4.50 14.30
C LEU A 7 5.78 -5.90 14.55
N PHE A 8 5.41 -6.54 15.66
CA PHE A 8 5.92 -7.88 15.98
C PHE A 8 5.09 -9.01 15.38
N SER A 9 3.76 -8.87 15.31
CA SER A 9 2.91 -9.95 14.78
C SER A 9 2.81 -9.97 13.26
N GLY A 10 3.02 -8.84 12.59
CA GLY A 10 2.91 -8.70 11.14
C GLY A 10 4.22 -8.99 10.40
N LEU A 11 5.36 -8.53 10.92
CA LEU A 11 6.68 -8.74 10.30
C LEU A 11 7.23 -10.16 10.50
N PHE A 12 6.96 -10.81 11.62
CA PHE A 12 7.56 -12.11 11.97
C PHE A 12 6.65 -13.33 11.79
N ASN A 13 5.46 -13.16 11.20
CA ASN A 13 4.58 -14.29 10.88
C ASN A 13 5.08 -15.06 9.64
N ASP A 14 4.70 -16.34 9.47
CA ASP A 14 5.11 -17.13 8.30
C ASP A 14 4.52 -16.53 7.01
N ALA A 15 5.33 -15.71 6.33
CA ALA A 15 4.95 -14.97 5.13
C ALA A 15 4.39 -15.89 4.03
N ARG A 16 4.74 -17.19 4.02
CA ARG A 16 4.27 -18.17 3.03
C ARG A 16 2.78 -18.50 3.16
N LYS A 17 2.16 -18.21 4.30
CA LYS A 17 0.69 -18.35 4.49
C LYS A 17 -0.08 -17.08 4.16
N SER A 18 0.62 -15.98 3.84
CA SER A 18 -0.02 -14.72 3.49
C SER A 18 -0.64 -14.81 2.09
N LEU A 19 -1.84 -14.25 1.93
CA LEU A 19 -2.43 -14.02 0.61
C LEU A 19 -1.50 -13.20 -0.29
N ALA A 20 -0.68 -12.33 0.31
CA ALA A 20 0.31 -11.49 -0.36
C ALA A 20 1.48 -12.28 -0.97
N ALA A 21 1.68 -13.55 -0.61
CA ALA A 21 2.79 -14.36 -1.12
C ALA A 21 2.49 -15.00 -2.50
N ASN A 22 1.24 -14.97 -2.97
CA ASN A 22 0.86 -15.50 -4.28
C ASN A 22 0.50 -14.35 -5.24
N PRO A 23 1.32 -14.06 -6.26
CA PRO A 23 1.05 -13.03 -7.26
C PRO A 23 -0.30 -13.18 -7.97
N ALA A 24 -0.86 -14.40 -8.06
CA ALA A 24 -2.18 -14.62 -8.65
C ALA A 24 -3.31 -13.90 -7.89
N ASN A 25 -3.16 -13.70 -6.58
CA ASN A 25 -4.18 -13.02 -5.77
C ASN A 25 -4.29 -11.53 -6.11
N TYR A 26 -3.18 -10.87 -6.42
CA TYR A 26 -3.15 -9.47 -6.88
C TYR A 26 -3.81 -9.34 -8.26
N ARG A 27 -3.46 -10.25 -9.18
CA ARG A 27 -4.01 -10.27 -10.55
C ARG A 27 -5.51 -10.54 -10.59
N ALA A 28 -6.03 -11.35 -9.65
CA ALA A 28 -7.45 -11.63 -9.53
C ALA A 28 -8.25 -10.52 -8.84
N PHE A 29 -7.59 -9.52 -8.24
CA PHE A 29 -8.26 -8.40 -7.59
C PHE A 29 -8.68 -7.35 -8.62
N THR A 30 -9.98 -7.23 -8.84
CA THR A 30 -10.60 -6.35 -9.84
C THR A 30 -11.05 -4.96 -9.36
N PRO A 31 -11.26 -4.68 -8.06
CA PRO A 31 -11.51 -3.31 -7.63
C PRO A 31 -10.31 -2.39 -7.90
N PRO A 32 -10.51 -1.07 -8.03
CA PRO A 32 -9.41 -0.10 -8.09
C PRO A 32 -8.51 -0.20 -6.85
N VAL A 33 -7.20 -0.05 -7.03
CA VAL A 33 -6.18 -0.08 -5.98
C VAL A 33 -5.36 1.20 -5.99
N LEU A 34 -5.07 1.73 -4.79
CA LEU A 34 -4.05 2.74 -4.58
C LEU A 34 -2.92 2.12 -3.75
N VAL A 35 -1.72 2.11 -4.33
CA VAL A 35 -0.48 1.76 -3.62
C VAL A 35 0.21 3.07 -3.24
N ILE A 36 0.54 3.25 -1.96
CA ILE A 36 1.27 4.44 -1.46
C ILE A 36 2.61 3.96 -0.93
N TRP A 37 3.70 4.53 -1.41
CA TRP A 37 5.06 4.09 -1.09
C TRP A 37 5.97 5.28 -0.78
N GLY A 38 6.93 5.08 0.13
CA GLY A 38 8.00 6.05 0.36
C GLY A 38 9.16 5.84 -0.61
N ARG A 39 9.68 6.90 -1.23
CA ARG A 39 10.81 6.78 -2.17
C ARG A 39 12.05 6.24 -1.48
N GLU A 40 12.27 6.62 -0.23
CA GLU A 40 13.44 6.28 0.57
C GLU A 40 13.17 5.09 1.51
N ASP A 41 12.19 4.25 1.19
CA ASP A 41 11.91 3.02 1.95
C ASP A 41 13.13 2.08 1.91
N THR A 42 13.73 1.88 3.09
CA THR A 42 14.90 1.02 3.30
C THR A 42 14.55 -0.38 3.78
N THR A 43 13.29 -0.62 4.15
CA THR A 43 12.78 -1.91 4.62
C THR A 43 12.19 -2.71 3.46
N THR A 44 11.40 -2.03 2.62
CA THR A 44 10.82 -2.56 1.38
C THR A 44 11.09 -1.58 0.25
N PRO A 45 12.23 -1.71 -0.47
CA PRO A 45 12.64 -0.78 -1.51
C PRO A 45 11.54 -0.50 -2.54
N LEU A 46 11.56 0.70 -3.14
CA LEU A 46 10.53 1.20 -4.05
C LEU A 46 10.21 0.21 -5.18
N GLU A 47 11.21 -0.52 -5.67
CA GLU A 47 11.04 -1.53 -6.73
C GLU A 47 10.01 -2.60 -6.36
N GLN A 48 9.87 -2.94 -5.07
CA GLN A 48 8.85 -3.87 -4.60
C GLN A 48 7.44 -3.26 -4.68
N GLY A 49 7.30 -1.98 -4.36
CA GLY A 49 6.04 -1.24 -4.52
C GLY A 49 5.61 -1.13 -5.99
N GLU A 50 6.58 -0.89 -6.87
CA GLU A 50 6.40 -0.90 -8.34
C GLU A 50 5.99 -2.29 -8.84
N GLU A 51 6.66 -3.35 -8.38
CA GLU A 51 6.31 -4.73 -8.72
C GLU A 51 4.87 -5.05 -8.28
N ILE A 52 4.50 -4.77 -7.03
CA ILE A 52 3.16 -5.00 -6.50
C ILE A 52 2.11 -4.23 -7.30
N ALA A 53 2.35 -2.94 -7.58
CA ALA A 53 1.45 -2.12 -8.37
C ALA A 53 1.24 -2.69 -9.78
N SER A 54 2.30 -3.23 -10.39
CA SER A 54 2.24 -3.87 -11.72
C SER A 54 1.42 -5.17 -11.78
N LEU A 55 1.23 -5.84 -10.63
CA LEU A 55 0.47 -7.09 -10.56
C LEU A 55 -1.05 -6.87 -10.57
N PHE A 56 -1.53 -5.70 -10.15
CA PHE A 56 -2.95 -5.38 -10.11
C PHE A 56 -3.47 -4.97 -11.50
N ALA A 57 -4.71 -5.34 -11.81
CA ALA A 57 -5.36 -4.94 -13.07
C ALA A 57 -5.63 -3.42 -13.13
N HIS A 58 -5.90 -2.80 -11.97
CA HIS A 58 -6.31 -1.39 -11.87
C HIS A 58 -5.64 -0.73 -10.67
N ALA A 59 -4.34 -0.44 -10.77
CA ALA A 59 -3.59 0.23 -9.70
C ALA A 59 -3.07 1.62 -10.10
N GLU A 60 -3.06 2.51 -9.12
CA GLU A 60 -2.28 3.74 -9.12
C GLU A 60 -1.17 3.60 -8.06
N LEU A 61 0.07 3.95 -8.41
CA LEU A 61 1.19 4.04 -7.48
C LEU A 61 1.47 5.52 -7.16
N ALA A 62 1.36 5.88 -5.88
CA ALA A 62 1.74 7.18 -5.36
C ALA A 62 3.04 7.06 -4.56
N VAL A 63 4.11 7.64 -5.10
CA VAL A 63 5.43 7.66 -4.46
C VAL A 63 5.62 9.00 -3.75
N LEU A 64 5.99 8.97 -2.47
CA LEU A 64 6.24 10.16 -1.66
C LEU A 64 7.74 10.37 -1.48
N ASP A 65 8.23 11.55 -1.87
CA ASP A 65 9.64 11.95 -1.70
C ASP A 65 9.91 12.33 -0.23
N GLY A 66 11.08 11.95 0.28
CA GLY A 66 11.48 12.17 1.66
C GLY A 66 10.63 11.39 2.68
N VAL A 67 10.25 10.16 2.33
CA VAL A 67 9.45 9.22 3.14
C VAL A 67 10.09 7.84 3.10
N ASN A 68 10.29 7.24 4.27
CA ASN A 68 10.81 5.89 4.42
C ASN A 68 9.63 4.88 4.46
N HIS A 69 9.69 3.90 5.36
CA HIS A 69 8.80 2.74 5.35
C HIS A 69 7.35 2.99 5.77
N LEU A 70 7.05 4.06 6.51
CA LEU A 70 5.73 4.27 7.09
C LEU A 70 5.10 5.61 6.65
N PRO A 71 4.68 5.74 5.38
CA PRO A 71 4.05 6.95 4.85
C PRO A 71 2.93 7.53 5.73
N GLN A 72 2.09 6.66 6.30
CA GLN A 72 0.97 7.05 7.17
C GLN A 72 1.40 7.64 8.52
N VAL A 73 2.64 7.37 8.96
CA VAL A 73 3.22 7.93 10.19
C VAL A 73 4.07 9.15 9.86
N GLU A 74 4.85 9.09 8.79
CA GLU A 74 5.81 10.13 8.40
C GLU A 74 5.13 11.33 7.71
N ARG A 75 4.13 11.09 6.86
CA ARG A 75 3.38 12.10 6.10
C ARG A 75 1.85 11.88 6.17
N PRO A 76 1.24 11.85 7.38
CA PRO A 76 -0.16 11.49 7.56
C PRO A 76 -1.13 12.33 6.73
N HIS A 77 -0.91 13.65 6.64
CA HIS A 77 -1.77 14.55 5.88
C HIS A 77 -1.75 14.28 4.38
N GLU A 78 -0.58 13.92 3.84
CA GLU A 78 -0.43 13.61 2.43
C GLU A 78 -1.08 12.27 2.08
N VAL A 79 -0.90 11.27 2.94
CA VAL A 79 -1.58 9.97 2.81
C VAL A 79 -3.10 10.13 2.85
N VAL A 80 -3.64 10.89 3.81
CA VAL A 80 -5.09 11.17 3.88
C VAL A 80 -5.59 11.85 2.62
N ARG A 81 -4.83 12.81 2.07
CA ARG A 81 -5.17 13.50 0.82
C ARG A 81 -5.20 12.53 -0.37
N LEU A 82 -4.21 11.66 -0.49
CA LEU A 82 -4.16 10.64 -1.55
C LEU A 82 -5.37 9.70 -1.48
N ILE A 83 -5.69 9.19 -0.30
CA ILE A 83 -6.86 8.32 -0.07
C ILE A 83 -8.16 9.05 -0.43
N ALA A 84 -8.35 10.28 0.06
CA ALA A 84 -9.56 11.05 -0.21
C ALA A 84 -9.75 11.33 -1.71
N ASN A 85 -8.68 11.67 -2.43
CA ASN A 85 -8.72 11.90 -3.87
C ASN A 85 -8.97 10.62 -4.67
N PHE A 86 -8.43 9.50 -4.21
CA PHE A 86 -8.70 8.20 -4.80
C PHE A 86 -10.18 7.82 -4.65
N LEU A 87 -10.72 7.90 -3.44
CA LEU A 87 -12.14 7.58 -3.17
C LEU A 87 -13.11 8.47 -3.99
N LYS A 88 -12.81 9.76 -4.16
CA LYS A 88 -13.62 10.65 -5.01
C LYS A 88 -13.69 10.21 -6.47
N ARG A 89 -12.65 9.54 -6.98
CA ARG A 89 -12.57 9.07 -8.37
C ARG A 89 -13.14 7.66 -8.54
N THR A 90 -13.10 6.84 -7.50
CA THR A 90 -13.42 5.41 -7.60
C THR A 90 -14.77 5.03 -7.00
N LEU A 91 -15.32 5.83 -6.09
CA LEU A 91 -16.68 5.62 -5.62
C LEU A 91 -17.69 6.17 -6.63
N PRO A 92 -18.73 5.39 -7.00
CA PRO A 92 -19.87 5.94 -7.70
C PRO A 92 -20.46 7.08 -6.88
N ALA A 93 -20.97 8.13 -7.55
CA ALA A 93 -21.76 9.14 -6.87
C ALA A 93 -22.87 8.44 -6.07
N ALA A 94 -22.95 8.73 -4.77
CA ALA A 94 -23.99 8.17 -3.91
C ALA A 94 -25.35 8.49 -4.54
N ARG A 95 -26.14 7.44 -4.79
CA ARG A 95 -27.53 7.57 -5.23
C ARG A 95 -28.39 8.20 -4.14
#